data_AF-A0ABD2ESW3-F1
#
_entry.id   AF-A0ABD2ESW3-F1
#
_cell.length_a   1.000
_cell.length_b   1.000
_cell.length_c   1.000
_cell.angle_alpha   90.00
_cell.angle_beta   90.00
_cell.angle_gamma   90.00
#
_symmetry.space_group_name_H-M   'P 1'
#
loop_
_entity.id
_entity.type
_entity.pdbx_description
1 polymer ?
#
loop_
_entity_poly.entity_id
_entity_poly.type
_entity_poly.pdbx_seq_one_letter_code
_entity_poly.pdbx_strand_id
1 'polypeptide(L)'
;MKATNDQGKEVTEFCNKYWLMLDEKEAQQMYGGKEARTEEMKWRQWADDWLVHLISPNVYRTPAEALASFDYIVREGKFGAVEGAVAKYMGAAAMYLISKRLKSRHHLRDDVREDLYEAANKWVAAVGKHRPFMGGQKPNLADL
;
A
#
# COMPACT_ATOMS: atom_id res chain seq x y z
N MET A 1 11.68 -3.11 -17.45
CA MET A 1 12.97 -2.59 -17.94
C MET A 1 13.93 -2.56 -16.75
N LYS A 2 15.17 -3.04 -16.91
CA LYS A 2 16.21 -2.83 -15.89
C LYS A 2 16.71 -1.40 -16.03
N ALA A 3 16.60 -0.61 -14.98
CA ALA A 3 17.14 0.72 -14.87
C ALA A 3 18.15 0.76 -13.71
N THR A 4 19.05 1.72 -13.70
CA THR A 4 19.94 1.95 -12.56
C THR A 4 19.42 3.18 -11.83
N ASN A 5 19.17 3.06 -10.52
CA ASN A 5 18.75 4.22 -9.73
C ASN A 5 19.92 5.17 -9.45
N ASP A 6 19.64 6.34 -8.88
CA ASP A 6 20.65 7.37 -8.54
C ASP A 6 21.74 6.89 -7.56
N GLN A 7 21.56 5.72 -6.96
CA GLN A 7 22.49 5.07 -6.03
C GLN A 7 23.32 3.96 -6.69
N GLY A 8 23.23 3.80 -8.02
CA GLY A 8 23.99 2.78 -8.77
C GLY A 8 23.42 1.36 -8.66
N LYS A 9 22.22 1.18 -8.09
CA LYS A 9 21.57 -0.13 -7.92
C LYS A 9 20.69 -0.44 -9.13
N GLU A 10 20.83 -1.65 -9.69
CA GLU A 10 19.87 -2.16 -10.67
C GLU A 10 18.46 -2.30 -10.05
N VAL A 11 17.50 -1.62 -10.63
CA VAL A 11 16.07 -1.67 -10.31
C VAL A 11 15.31 -2.16 -11.54
N THR A 12 14.34 -3.05 -11.34
CA THR A 12 13.45 -3.49 -12.42
C THR A 12 12.11 -2.80 -12.24
N GLU A 13 11.73 -1.97 -13.20
CA GLU A 13 10.41 -1.34 -13.23
C GLU A 13 9.56 -1.91 -14.38
N PHE A 14 8.28 -2.15 -14.09
CA PHE A 14 7.31 -2.62 -15.06
C PHE A 14 6.53 -1.42 -15.59
N CYS A 15 6.89 -0.98 -16.79
CA CYS A 15 6.16 0.08 -17.49
C CYS A 15 4.70 -0.33 -17.67
N ASN A 16 3.79 0.65 -17.63
CA ASN A 16 2.35 0.44 -17.79
C ASN A 16 1.71 -0.46 -16.71
N LYS A 17 2.34 -0.66 -15.54
CA LYS A 17 1.78 -1.47 -14.43
C LYS A 17 0.35 -1.10 -14.00
N TYR A 18 -0.03 0.16 -14.17
CA TYR A 18 -1.39 0.64 -13.86
C TYR A 18 -2.29 0.80 -15.09
N TRP A 19 -1.78 0.63 -16.30
CA TRP A 19 -2.56 0.79 -17.52
C TRP A 19 -3.14 -0.55 -17.97
N LEU A 20 -4.47 -0.66 -18.02
CA LEU A 20 -5.12 -1.83 -18.62
C LEU A 20 -5.01 -1.75 -20.14
N MET A 21 -4.52 -2.81 -20.78
CA MET A 21 -4.39 -2.88 -22.24
C MET A 21 -5.73 -3.29 -22.88
N LEU A 22 -6.67 -2.35 -22.91
CA LEU A 22 -8.02 -2.52 -23.48
C LEU A 22 -8.15 -1.77 -24.79
N ASP A 23 -8.94 -2.33 -25.71
CA ASP A 23 -9.38 -1.61 -26.91
C ASP A 23 -10.43 -0.52 -26.57
N GLU A 24 -10.88 0.26 -27.57
CA GLU A 24 -11.82 1.36 -27.33
C GLU A 24 -13.19 0.88 -26.85
N LYS A 25 -13.68 -0.27 -27.34
CA LYS A 25 -15.00 -0.81 -26.98
C LYS A 25 -14.97 -1.36 -25.57
N GLU A 26 -13.93 -2.11 -25.23
CA GLU A 26 -13.70 -2.64 -23.89
C GLU A 26 -13.51 -1.51 -22.87
N ALA A 27 -12.76 -0.47 -23.24
CA ALA A 27 -12.56 0.68 -22.37
C ALA A 27 -13.85 1.45 -22.10
N GLN A 28 -14.72 1.63 -23.11
CA GLN A 28 -16.05 2.24 -22.91
C GLN A 28 -16.99 1.37 -22.07
N GLN A 29 -16.86 0.04 -22.16
CA GLN A 29 -17.66 -0.87 -21.36
C GLN A 29 -17.22 -0.90 -19.89
N MET A 30 -15.91 -0.85 -19.64
CA MET A 30 -15.32 -0.90 -18.30
C MET A 30 -15.35 0.45 -17.58
N TYR A 31 -15.12 1.54 -18.30
CA TYR A 31 -15.03 2.89 -17.73
C TYR A 31 -16.12 3.80 -18.28
N GLY A 32 -16.78 4.55 -17.40
CA GLY A 32 -17.78 5.56 -17.78
C GLY A 32 -17.23 6.79 -18.50
N GLY A 33 -15.95 6.78 -18.90
CA GLY A 33 -15.27 7.88 -19.57
C GLY A 33 -13.74 7.77 -19.48
N LYS A 34 -13.02 8.53 -20.32
CA LYS A 34 -11.54 8.56 -20.30
C LYS A 34 -10.98 9.04 -18.96
N GLU A 35 -11.68 9.97 -18.30
CA GLU A 35 -11.29 10.50 -16.99
C GLU A 35 -11.36 9.46 -15.88
N ALA A 36 -12.36 8.57 -15.89
CA ALA A 36 -12.49 7.50 -14.90
C ALA A 36 -11.32 6.51 -14.98
N ARG A 37 -10.81 6.25 -16.20
CA ARG A 37 -9.63 5.39 -16.41
C ARG A 37 -8.36 6.02 -15.85
N THR A 38 -8.12 7.31 -16.12
CA THR A 38 -6.94 8.00 -15.60
C THR A 38 -7.02 8.25 -14.09
N GLU A 39 -8.23 8.46 -13.56
CA GLU A 39 -8.49 8.54 -12.12
C GLU A 39 -8.10 7.22 -11.42
N GLU A 40 -8.56 6.07 -11.93
CA GLU A 40 -8.20 4.77 -11.38
C GLU A 40 -6.67 4.58 -11.33
N MET A 41 -5.97 4.88 -12.44
CA MET A 41 -4.52 4.75 -12.50
C MET A 41 -3.80 5.59 -11.45
N LYS A 42 -4.24 6.84 -11.26
CA LYS A 42 -3.66 7.75 -10.28
C LYS A 42 -3.81 7.19 -8.86
N TRP A 43 -4.97 6.60 -8.55
CA TRP A 43 -5.23 6.05 -7.22
C TRP A 43 -4.53 4.72 -6.97
N ARG A 44 -4.40 3.87 -7.99
CA ARG A 44 -3.56 2.65 -7.92
C ARG A 44 -2.10 2.99 -7.66
N GLN A 45 -1.59 4.01 -8.35
CA GLN A 45 -0.26 4.51 -8.07
C GLN A 45 -0.13 5.08 -6.64
N TRP A 46 -1.11 5.87 -6.19
CA TRP A 46 -1.10 6.42 -4.84
C TRP A 46 -1.14 5.33 -3.75
N ALA A 47 -1.85 4.23 -3.98
CA ALA A 47 -1.90 3.11 -3.04
C ALA A 47 -0.50 2.51 -2.81
N ASP A 48 0.25 2.28 -3.89
CA ASP A 48 1.61 1.71 -3.84
C ASP A 48 2.67 2.72 -3.41
N ASP A 49 2.58 3.98 -3.87
CA ASP A 49 3.62 4.98 -3.66
C ASP A 49 3.46 5.74 -2.33
N TRP A 50 2.28 5.67 -1.69
CA TRP A 50 2.02 6.37 -0.42
C TRP A 50 1.35 5.48 0.62
N LEU A 51 0.18 4.91 0.32
CA LEU A 51 -0.65 4.25 1.34
C LEU A 51 0.08 3.06 1.99
N VAL A 52 0.76 2.22 1.20
CA VAL A 52 1.51 1.06 1.72
C VAL A 52 2.63 1.47 2.68
N HIS A 53 3.24 2.64 2.47
CA HIS A 53 4.32 3.16 3.31
C HIS A 53 3.85 3.60 4.70
N LEU A 54 2.53 3.77 4.88
CA LEU A 54 1.93 4.06 6.19
C LEU A 54 1.72 2.80 7.03
N ILE A 55 1.62 1.61 6.41
CA ILE A 55 1.25 0.37 7.10
C ILE A 55 2.31 -0.03 8.11
N SER A 56 3.56 -0.24 7.67
CA SER A 56 4.64 -0.73 8.55
C SER A 56 4.87 0.21 9.74
N PRO A 57 5.02 1.53 9.57
CA PRO A 57 5.12 2.46 10.69
C PRO A 57 3.94 2.41 11.66
N ASN A 58 2.72 2.10 11.20
CA ASN A 58 1.53 2.03 12.05
C ASN A 58 1.40 0.70 12.81
N VAL A 59 1.60 -0.44 12.15
CA VAL A 59 1.43 -1.77 12.78
C VAL A 59 2.63 -2.17 13.64
N TYR A 60 3.80 -1.56 13.41
CA TYR A 60 5.01 -1.76 14.23
C TYR A 60 5.34 -0.54 15.10
N ARG A 61 4.39 0.36 15.35
CA ARG A 61 4.64 1.64 16.05
C ARG A 61 5.10 1.46 17.49
N THR A 62 4.51 0.51 18.22
CA THR A 62 4.88 0.15 19.60
C THR A 62 5.37 -1.30 19.68
N PRO A 63 6.16 -1.68 20.71
CA PRO A 63 6.61 -3.07 20.86
C PRO A 63 5.47 -4.08 20.95
N ALA A 64 4.35 -3.71 21.60
CA ALA A 64 3.18 -4.57 21.72
C ALA A 64 2.47 -4.76 20.36
N GLU A 65 2.24 -3.68 19.61
CA GLU A 65 1.68 -3.75 18.25
C GLU A 65 2.58 -4.57 17.32
N ALA A 66 3.91 -4.42 17.45
CA ALA A 66 4.86 -5.15 16.64
C ALA A 66 4.84 -6.67 16.90
N LEU A 67 4.73 -7.08 18.17
CA LEU A 67 4.57 -8.48 18.55
C LEU A 67 3.24 -9.06 18.05
N ALA A 68 2.15 -8.31 18.17
CA ALA A 68 0.84 -8.72 17.63
C ALA A 68 0.88 -8.90 16.11
N SER A 69 1.57 -7.98 15.41
CA SER A 69 1.72 -8.04 13.95
C SER A 69 2.56 -9.23 13.50
N PHE A 70 3.68 -9.53 14.18
CA PHE A 70 4.48 -10.71 13.85
C PHE A 70 3.82 -12.02 14.24
N ASP A 71 3.08 -12.04 15.35
CA ASP A 71 2.27 -13.21 15.71
C ASP A 71 1.27 -13.55 14.60
N TYR A 72 0.57 -12.53 14.08
CA TYR A 72 -0.32 -12.69 12.93
C TYR A 72 0.43 -13.19 11.69
N ILE A 73 1.59 -12.60 11.34
CA ILE A 73 2.40 -13.04 10.18
C ILE A 73 2.86 -14.49 10.32
N VAL A 74 3.29 -14.90 11.51
CA VAL A 74 3.75 -16.28 11.75
C VAL A 74 2.58 -17.26 11.67
N ARG A 75 1.41 -16.88 12.17
CA ARG A 75 0.22 -17.74 12.19
C ARG A 75 -0.42 -17.92 10.81
N GLU A 76 -0.56 -16.83 10.05
CA GLU A 76 -1.15 -16.87 8.70
C GLU A 76 -0.12 -17.28 7.64
N GLY A 77 1.17 -17.09 7.94
CA GLY A 77 2.29 -17.45 7.08
C GLY A 77 2.67 -18.93 7.20
N LYS A 78 3.61 -19.33 6.35
CA LYS A 78 4.14 -20.69 6.31
C LYS A 78 5.43 -20.80 7.12
N PHE A 79 5.31 -20.83 8.43
CA PHE A 79 6.45 -21.00 9.35
C PHE A 79 6.40 -22.36 10.05
N GLY A 80 7.55 -23.00 10.22
CA GLY A 80 7.65 -24.17 11.11
C GLY A 80 7.45 -23.76 12.58
N ALA A 81 7.11 -24.70 13.47
CA ALA A 81 6.84 -24.36 14.87
C ALA A 81 8.00 -23.64 15.59
N VAL A 82 9.23 -24.12 15.39
CA VAL A 82 10.44 -23.53 15.98
C VAL A 82 10.81 -22.22 15.30
N GLU A 83 10.80 -22.20 13.96
CA GLU A 83 11.09 -21.01 13.16
C GLU A 83 10.10 -19.88 13.47
N GLY A 84 8.81 -20.20 13.58
CA GLY A 84 7.75 -19.25 13.90
C GLY A 84 7.92 -18.63 15.29
N ALA A 85 8.29 -19.44 16.29
CA ALA A 85 8.57 -18.92 17.63
C ALA A 85 9.74 -17.92 17.62
N VAL A 86 10.82 -18.23 16.90
CA VAL A 86 11.98 -17.32 16.77
C VAL A 86 11.61 -16.08 15.95
N ALA A 87 10.96 -16.28 14.79
CA ALA A 87 10.55 -15.22 13.87
C ALA A 87 9.59 -14.23 14.54
N LYS A 88 8.70 -14.70 15.42
CA LYS A 88 7.79 -13.83 16.16
C LYS A 88 8.54 -12.77 16.96
N TYR A 89 9.49 -13.18 17.81
CA TYR A 89 10.18 -12.24 18.70
C TYR A 89 11.28 -11.46 17.97
N MET A 90 12.13 -12.14 17.19
CA MET A 90 13.23 -11.51 16.46
C MET A 90 12.70 -10.59 15.36
N GLY A 91 11.67 -11.03 14.63
CA GLY A 91 11.01 -10.27 13.59
C GLY A 91 10.30 -9.03 14.14
N ALA A 92 9.55 -9.17 15.25
CA ALA A 92 8.92 -8.03 15.90
C ALA A 92 9.93 -6.97 16.34
N ALA A 93 11.02 -7.39 16.98
CA ALA A 93 12.09 -6.47 17.40
C ALA A 93 12.75 -5.78 16.19
N ALA A 94 13.07 -6.53 15.14
CA ALA A 94 13.66 -5.99 13.93
C ALA A 94 12.72 -4.99 13.25
N MET A 95 11.45 -5.34 13.06
CA MET A 95 10.48 -4.48 12.38
C MET A 95 10.07 -3.28 13.20
N TYR A 96 10.03 -3.37 14.53
CA TYR A 96 9.88 -2.19 15.39
C TYR A 96 11.00 -1.16 15.11
N LEU A 97 12.25 -1.59 15.01
CA LEU A 97 13.38 -0.69 14.72
C LEU A 97 13.39 -0.20 13.26
N ILE A 98 13.10 -1.08 12.30
CA ILE A 98 13.02 -0.74 10.87
C ILE A 98 11.89 0.27 10.64
N SER A 99 10.75 0.10 11.30
CA SER A 99 9.59 1.00 11.15
C SER A 99 9.91 2.44 11.55
N LYS A 100 10.77 2.67 12.55
CA LYS A 100 11.25 4.01 12.91
C LYS A 100 12.11 4.64 11.82
N ARG A 101 12.92 3.84 11.13
CA ARG A 101 13.70 4.31 9.97
C ARG A 101 12.79 4.59 8.78
N LEU A 102 11.77 3.75 8.54
CA LEU A 102 10.78 3.97 7.49
C LEU A 102 9.96 5.24 7.74
N LYS A 103 9.51 5.47 8.98
CA LYS A 103 8.85 6.71 9.40
C LYS A 103 9.67 7.93 8.99
N SER A 104 10.96 7.95 9.33
CA SER A 104 11.86 9.05 8.98
C SER A 104 12.10 9.15 7.46
N ARG A 105 12.36 8.03 6.78
CA ARG A 105 12.62 7.99 5.34
C ARG A 105 11.44 8.49 4.50
N HIS A 106 10.22 8.20 4.93
CA HIS A 106 8.98 8.58 4.25
C HIS A 106 8.40 9.90 4.78
N HIS A 107 9.14 10.64 5.63
CA HIS A 107 8.74 11.95 6.17
C HIS A 107 7.38 11.93 6.88
N LEU A 108 7.10 10.85 7.62
CA LEU A 108 5.86 10.72 8.38
C LEU A 108 5.90 11.56 9.67
N ARG A 109 4.73 11.98 10.12
CA ARG A 109 4.51 12.71 11.37
C ARG A 109 4.91 11.90 12.59
N ASP A 110 5.04 12.62 13.71
CA ASP A 110 5.44 11.98 14.94
C ASP A 110 4.44 10.93 15.43
N ASP A 111 3.16 11.30 15.40
CA ASP A 111 2.07 10.34 15.42
C ASP A 111 1.73 9.87 14.00
N VAL A 112 2.27 8.71 13.64
CA VAL A 112 2.05 8.04 12.35
C VAL A 112 0.58 7.68 12.10
N ARG A 113 -0.28 7.70 13.13
CA ARG A 113 -1.73 7.48 12.98
C ARG A 113 -2.38 8.64 12.24
N GLU A 114 -1.92 9.86 12.45
CA GLU A 114 -2.49 11.03 11.76
C GLU A 114 -2.30 10.93 10.25
N ASP A 115 -1.14 10.47 9.77
CA ASP A 115 -0.90 10.27 8.34
C ASP A 115 -1.83 9.21 7.76
N LEU A 116 -2.11 8.15 8.52
CA LEU A 116 -3.06 7.11 8.11
C LEU A 116 -4.49 7.67 8.04
N TYR A 117 -4.90 8.47 9.02
CA TYR A 117 -6.22 9.10 9.01
C TYR A 117 -6.36 10.12 7.89
N GLU A 118 -5.32 10.92 7.62
CA GLU A 118 -5.31 11.84 6.49
C GLU A 118 -5.40 11.09 5.16
N ALA A 119 -4.65 10.00 4.99
CA ALA A 119 -4.73 9.16 3.80
C ALA A 119 -6.12 8.54 3.61
N ALA A 120 -6.74 8.05 4.69
CA ALA A 120 -8.10 7.51 4.66
C ALA A 120 -9.14 8.59 4.32
N ASN A 121 -9.05 9.77 4.94
CA ASN A 121 -9.92 10.90 4.64
C ASN A 121 -9.75 11.39 3.19
N LYS A 122 -8.52 11.43 2.69
CA LYS A 122 -8.20 11.78 1.31
C LYS A 122 -8.81 10.79 0.32
N TRP A 123 -8.75 9.48 0.61
CA TRP A 123 -9.40 8.45 -0.20
C TRP A 123 -10.93 8.61 -0.21
N VAL A 124 -11.57 8.70 0.96
CA VAL A 124 -13.02 8.83 1.06
C VAL A 124 -13.51 10.13 0.40
N ALA A 125 -12.78 11.23 0.56
CA ALA A 125 -13.09 12.48 -0.12
C ALA A 125 -12.99 12.36 -1.65
N ALA A 126 -12.05 11.57 -2.16
CA ALA A 126 -11.88 11.34 -3.59
C ALA A 126 -12.96 10.41 -4.18
N VAL A 127 -13.40 9.41 -3.43
CA VAL A 127 -14.61 8.64 -3.78
C VAL A 127 -15.81 9.59 -3.83
N GLY A 128 -15.90 10.52 -2.87
CA GLY A 128 -16.95 11.53 -2.82
C GLY A 128 -18.28 10.98 -2.27
N LYS A 129 -19.34 11.79 -2.36
CA LYS A 129 -20.65 11.46 -1.77
C LYS A 129 -21.68 10.92 -2.77
N HIS A 130 -21.36 10.94 -4.06
CA HIS A 130 -22.31 10.66 -5.14
C HIS A 130 -22.16 9.26 -5.74
N ARG A 131 -21.17 8.48 -5.30
CA ARG A 131 -20.91 7.12 -5.74
C ARG A 131 -20.52 6.25 -4.54
N PRO A 132 -20.92 4.96 -4.50
CA PRO A 132 -20.51 4.06 -3.42
C PRO A 132 -19.03 3.67 -3.49
N PHE A 133 -18.43 3.63 -4.69
CA PHE A 133 -17.02 3.30 -4.92
C PHE A 133 -16.40 4.28 -5.91
N MET A 134 -15.07 4.36 -5.99
CA MET A 134 -14.35 5.10 -7.03
C MET A 134 -14.80 4.65 -8.43
N GLY A 135 -15.00 3.34 -8.63
CA GLY A 135 -15.56 2.75 -9.85
C GLY A 135 -17.03 3.06 -10.15
N GLY A 136 -17.72 3.85 -9.31
CA GLY A 136 -19.15 4.12 -9.46
C GLY A 136 -19.98 3.10 -8.69
N GLN A 137 -20.83 2.34 -9.36
CA GLN A 137 -21.74 1.36 -8.74
C GLN A 137 -21.04 0.07 -8.28
N LYS A 138 -19.89 -0.24 -8.88
CA LYS A 138 -19.07 -1.41 -8.55
C LYS A 138 -17.63 -0.92 -8.28
N PRO A 139 -16.87 -1.61 -7.42
CA PRO A 139 -15.47 -1.26 -7.21
C PRO A 139 -14.66 -1.44 -8.50
N ASN A 140 -13.74 -0.52 -8.77
CA ASN A 140 -12.73 -0.66 -9.82
C ASN A 140 -11.38 -1.07 -9.21
N LEU A 141 -10.30 -1.07 -10.00
CA LEU A 141 -8.99 -1.49 -9.51
C LEU A 141 -8.32 -0.50 -8.53
N ALA A 142 -8.86 0.70 -8.35
CA ALA A 142 -8.41 1.61 -7.31
C ALA A 142 -9.10 1.36 -5.96
N ASP A 143 -10.32 0.81 -5.99
CA ASP A 143 -11.05 0.42 -4.78
C ASP A 143 -10.54 -0.88 -4.16
N LEU A 144 -9.95 -1.76 -4.98
CA LEU A 144 -9.38 -3.05 -4.61
C LEU A 144 -7.92 -2.92 -4.16
#